data_AF-A0A9P4PKG0-F1
#
_entry.id   AF-A0A9P4PKG0-F1
#
_cell.length_a   1.000
_cell.length_b   1.000
_cell.length_c   1.000
_cell.angle_alpha   90.00
_cell.angle_beta   90.00
_cell.angle_gamma   90.00
#
_symmetry.space_group_name_H-M   'P 1'
#
loop_
_entity.id
_entity.type
_entity.pdbx_description
1 polymer ?
#
loop_
_entity_poly.entity_id
_entity_poly.type
_entity_poly.pdbx_seq_one_letter_code
_entity_poly.pdbx_strand_id
1 'polypeptide(L)'
;MSLNTLLRIVRKVQSALEQLPDELSISMQPQTPGGQSPNSELLENQFNIMKANIHITSLYIQSTILEACSSAFTQSNGDIAGSPLETRGPGAPPRTQIWVYRKSIAKELLDLLNFCSSRSLEANGQSVIVKIREIAATLLNNDDGSEAFSEQEEESRRYVAQFASILANIDHLGQAIIAPDSPKEPAPPKTTKKRGNTSRYRIHTQN
;
A
#
# COMPACT_ATOMS: atom_id res chain seq x y z
N MET A 1 -1.55 22.56 18.55
CA MET A 1 -0.74 22.85 17.34
C MET A 1 -1.58 23.74 16.41
N SER A 2 -1.05 24.80 15.79
CA SER A 2 -1.86 25.74 14.99
C SER A 2 -1.92 25.36 13.49
N LEU A 3 -3.00 25.72 12.78
CA LEU A 3 -3.19 25.48 11.33
C LEU A 3 -2.03 26.06 10.48
N ASN A 4 -1.48 27.20 10.90
CA ASN A 4 -0.31 27.81 10.27
C ASN A 4 0.95 26.94 10.39
N THR A 5 1.08 26.19 11.48
CA THR A 5 2.19 25.24 11.66
C THR A 5 2.04 24.05 10.72
N LEU A 6 0.82 23.51 10.55
CA LEU A 6 0.49 22.45 9.59
C LEU A 6 0.85 22.87 8.17
N LEU A 7 0.33 24.01 7.71
CA LEU A 7 0.60 24.51 6.35
C LEU A 7 2.10 24.75 6.12
N ARG A 8 2.83 25.17 7.14
CA ARG A 8 4.28 25.33 7.04
C ARG A 8 5.02 24.00 6.90
N ILE A 9 4.61 22.95 7.62
CA ILE A 9 5.26 21.63 7.51
C ILE A 9 4.92 20.99 6.16
N VAL A 10 3.65 21.05 5.73
CA VAL A 10 3.24 20.54 4.40
C VAL A 10 4.03 21.25 3.28
N ARG A 11 4.17 22.58 3.33
CA ARG A 11 4.99 23.33 2.37
C ARG A 11 6.46 22.93 2.40
N LYS A 12 7.02 22.60 3.58
CA LYS A 12 8.40 22.10 3.66
C LYS A 12 8.56 20.74 3.00
N VAL A 13 7.59 19.84 3.19
CA VAL A 13 7.59 18.52 2.52
C VAL A 13 7.47 18.70 1.01
N GLN A 14 6.58 19.57 0.54
CA GLN A 14 6.44 19.89 -0.89
C GLN A 14 7.73 20.50 -1.47
N SER A 15 8.32 21.48 -0.78
CA SER A 15 9.57 22.11 -1.23
C SER A 15 10.74 21.13 -1.27
N ALA A 16 10.76 20.12 -0.39
CA ALA A 16 11.75 19.05 -0.44
C ALA A 16 11.55 18.13 -1.66
N LEU A 17 10.29 17.86 -2.04
CA LEU A 17 9.98 17.10 -3.26
C LEU A 17 10.36 17.88 -4.53
N GLU A 18 10.18 19.19 -4.55
CA GLU A 18 10.56 20.06 -5.69
C GLU A 18 12.08 20.16 -5.90
N GLN A 19 12.87 19.89 -4.86
CA GLN A 19 14.33 19.89 -4.92
C GLN A 19 14.93 18.53 -5.30
N LEU A 20 14.09 17.51 -5.56
CA LEU A 20 14.58 16.22 -6.00
C LEU A 20 15.15 16.33 -7.42
N PRO A 21 16.21 15.55 -7.74
CA PRO A 21 16.70 15.46 -9.10
C PRO A 21 15.63 14.88 -10.02
N ASP A 22 15.65 15.23 -11.30
CA ASP A 22 14.60 14.90 -12.27
C ASP A 22 14.35 13.38 -12.37
N GLU A 23 15.40 12.58 -12.17
CA GLU A 23 15.34 11.11 -12.15
C GLU A 23 14.54 10.55 -10.97
N LEU A 24 14.27 11.35 -9.94
CA LEU A 24 13.44 11.00 -8.76
C LEU A 24 12.11 11.78 -8.73
N SER A 25 11.92 12.70 -9.67
CA SER A 25 10.64 13.37 -9.87
C SER A 25 9.65 12.44 -10.57
N ILE A 26 8.40 12.42 -10.08
CA ILE A 26 7.31 11.72 -10.76
C ILE A 26 6.77 12.67 -11.83
N SER A 27 7.30 12.53 -13.04
CA SER A 27 6.64 13.01 -14.24
C SER A 27 5.77 11.87 -14.77
N MET A 28 4.45 12.05 -14.75
CA MET A 28 3.47 11.12 -15.34
C MET A 28 3.48 11.16 -16.88
N GLN A 29 4.51 11.76 -17.48
CA GLN A 29 4.64 11.91 -18.92
C GLN A 29 5.22 10.62 -19.54
N PRO A 30 4.61 10.07 -20.61
CA PRO A 30 5.12 8.89 -21.28
C PRO A 30 6.51 9.19 -21.83
N GLN A 31 7.53 8.53 -21.30
CA GLN A 31 8.88 8.58 -21.87
C GLN A 31 8.85 7.85 -23.21
N THR A 32 9.33 8.52 -24.26
CA THR A 32 9.39 7.94 -25.60
C THR A 32 10.40 6.79 -25.63
N PRO A 33 10.10 5.66 -26.28
CA PRO A 33 10.98 4.49 -26.31
C PRO A 33 12.14 4.74 -27.28
N GLY A 34 13.17 5.45 -26.82
CA GLY A 34 14.48 5.46 -27.48
C GLY A 34 15.24 4.20 -27.08
N GLY A 35 15.66 3.40 -28.07
CA GLY A 35 16.23 2.06 -27.90
C GLY A 35 17.09 1.87 -26.65
N GLN A 36 16.55 1.14 -25.67
CA GLN A 36 17.15 1.00 -24.36
C GLN A 36 18.13 -0.19 -24.33
N SER A 37 19.33 0.06 -23.81
CA SER A 37 20.27 -0.99 -23.42
C SER A 37 19.76 -1.69 -22.15
N PRO A 38 19.99 -3.00 -21.93
CA PRO A 38 19.55 -3.70 -20.72
C PRO A 38 20.03 -3.06 -19.40
N ASN A 39 21.16 -2.34 -19.41
CA ASN A 39 21.62 -1.57 -18.26
C ASN A 39 20.76 -0.32 -17.99
N SER A 40 20.16 0.27 -19.03
CA SER A 40 19.24 1.40 -18.93
C SER A 40 17.91 0.98 -18.33
N GLU A 41 17.38 -0.18 -18.73
CA GLU A 41 16.14 -0.73 -18.17
C GLU A 41 16.29 -1.06 -16.67
N LEU A 42 17.43 -1.62 -16.26
CA LEU A 42 17.69 -1.94 -14.85
C LEU A 42 17.76 -0.66 -14.01
N LEU A 43 18.45 0.37 -14.51
CA LEU A 43 18.56 1.65 -13.85
C LEU A 43 17.19 2.37 -13.76
N GLU A 44 16.40 2.34 -14.83
CA GLU A 44 15.04 2.88 -14.85
C GLU A 44 14.14 2.19 -13.82
N ASN A 45 14.22 0.87 -13.71
CA ASN A 45 13.51 0.11 -12.69
C ASN A 45 13.90 0.53 -11.26
N GLN A 46 15.20 0.73 -11.00
CA GLN A 46 15.67 1.22 -9.69
C GLN A 46 15.11 2.62 -9.39
N PHE A 47 15.13 3.53 -10.36
CA PHE A 47 14.53 4.85 -10.21
C PHE A 47 13.03 4.77 -9.96
N ASN A 48 12.30 3.91 -10.66
CA ASN A 48 10.87 3.72 -10.45
C ASN A 48 10.55 3.17 -9.04
N ILE A 49 11.40 2.30 -8.49
CA ILE A 49 11.29 1.83 -7.09
C ILE A 49 11.47 3.00 -6.11
N MET A 50 12.51 3.82 -6.32
CA MET A 50 12.83 4.97 -5.46
C MET A 50 11.74 6.04 -5.54
N LYS A 51 11.24 6.36 -6.74
CA LYS A 51 10.11 7.28 -6.95
C LYS A 51 8.89 6.81 -6.16
N ALA A 52 8.49 5.55 -6.32
CA ALA A 52 7.36 4.99 -5.58
C ALA A 52 7.57 5.15 -4.06
N ASN A 53 8.75 4.80 -3.54
CA ASN A 53 9.05 4.93 -2.11
C ASN A 53 8.90 6.36 -1.60
N ILE A 54 9.54 7.31 -2.29
CA ILE A 54 9.61 8.72 -1.87
C ILE A 54 8.21 9.34 -1.87
N HIS A 55 7.47 9.17 -2.96
CA HIS A 55 6.18 9.82 -3.13
C HIS A 55 5.11 9.22 -2.22
N ILE A 56 5.07 7.89 -2.06
CA ILE A 56 4.18 7.24 -1.09
C ILE A 56 4.53 7.69 0.34
N THR A 57 5.82 7.80 0.66
CA THR A 57 6.26 8.28 1.98
C THR A 57 5.89 9.74 2.22
N SER A 58 5.98 10.59 1.20
CA SER A 58 5.53 11.98 1.28
C SER A 58 4.03 12.08 1.59
N LEU A 59 3.20 11.36 0.85
CA LEU A 59 1.75 11.31 1.08
C LEU A 59 1.42 10.78 2.48
N TYR A 60 2.15 9.76 2.93
CA TYR A 60 2.03 9.21 4.28
C TYR A 60 2.35 10.23 5.37
N ILE A 61 3.45 10.98 5.21
CA ILE A 61 3.81 12.05 6.15
C ILE A 61 2.74 13.14 6.16
N GLN A 62 2.26 13.58 4.98
CA GLN A 62 1.19 14.56 4.86
C GLN A 62 -0.08 14.11 5.59
N SER A 63 -0.49 12.84 5.41
CA SER A 63 -1.63 12.23 6.10
C SER A 63 -1.44 12.19 7.62
N THR A 64 -0.26 11.76 8.07
CA THR A 64 0.08 11.66 9.51
C THR A 64 0.01 13.03 10.19
N ILE A 65 0.58 14.06 9.56
CA ILE A 65 0.54 15.42 10.12
C ILE A 65 -0.89 15.96 10.15
N LEU A 66 -1.69 15.68 9.11
CA LEU A 66 -3.10 16.07 9.05
C LEU A 66 -3.89 15.45 10.21
N GLU A 67 -3.70 14.16 10.51
CA GLU A 67 -4.36 13.47 11.62
C GLU A 67 -3.92 13.98 13.00
N ALA A 68 -2.61 14.19 13.19
CA ALA A 68 -2.07 14.76 14.44
C ALA A 68 -2.61 16.19 14.69
N CYS A 69 -2.87 16.95 13.63
CA CYS A 69 -3.48 18.27 13.76
C CYS A 69 -4.98 18.17 14.02
N SER A 70 -5.70 17.33 13.27
CA SER A 70 -7.14 17.11 13.42
C SER A 70 -7.52 16.72 14.85
N SER A 71 -6.79 15.75 15.43
CA SER A 71 -6.95 15.30 16.81
C SER A 71 -6.68 16.39 17.85
N ALA A 72 -5.72 17.29 17.60
CA ALA A 72 -5.45 18.42 18.49
C ALA A 72 -6.57 19.48 18.47
N PHE A 73 -7.27 19.67 17.34
CA PHE A 73 -8.38 20.62 17.23
C PHE A 73 -9.68 20.12 17.86
N THR A 74 -9.94 18.81 17.82
CA THR A 74 -11.11 18.22 18.49
C THR A 74 -10.92 18.20 20.01
N GLN A 75 -9.71 17.93 20.51
CA GLN A 75 -9.41 17.95 21.94
C GLN A 75 -9.53 19.37 22.54
N SER A 76 -9.08 20.41 21.85
CA SER A 76 -9.17 21.80 22.37
C SER A 76 -10.60 22.35 22.47
N ASN A 77 -11.55 21.78 21.72
CA ASN A 77 -12.96 22.21 21.75
C ASN A 77 -13.80 21.42 22.77
N GLY A 78 -13.26 20.34 23.35
CA GLY A 78 -13.95 19.54 24.38
C GLY A 78 -13.99 20.21 25.76
N ASP A 79 -13.13 21.20 26.01
CA ASP A 79 -13.00 21.86 27.33
C ASP A 79 -13.79 23.16 27.48
N ILE A 80 -14.52 23.62 26.44
CA ILE A 80 -15.35 24.84 26.53
C ILE A 80 -16.80 24.50 26.21
N ALA A 81 -17.41 23.73 27.11
CA ALA A 81 -18.86 23.77 27.31
C ALA A 81 -19.23 25.14 27.92
N GLY A 82 -19.38 26.16 27.07
CA GLY A 82 -20.00 27.43 27.46
C GLY A 82 -19.28 28.68 26.98
N SER A 83 -19.40 29.02 25.69
CA SER A 83 -19.49 30.42 25.27
C SER A 83 -19.97 30.53 23.82
N PRO A 84 -21.11 31.18 23.53
CA PRO A 84 -21.48 31.56 22.18
C PRO A 84 -20.87 32.92 21.89
N LEU A 85 -19.72 32.96 21.19
CA LEU A 85 -19.35 34.20 20.51
C LEU A 85 -18.70 33.93 19.16
N GLU A 86 -19.39 34.50 18.19
CA GLU A 86 -19.13 34.60 16.77
C GLU A 86 -17.72 35.12 16.46
N THR A 87 -17.08 34.55 15.44
CA THR A 87 -16.40 35.23 14.32
C THR A 87 -15.55 34.19 13.59
N ARG A 88 -16.15 33.45 12.67
CA ARG A 88 -15.41 32.68 11.66
C ARG A 88 -15.97 33.08 10.30
N GLY A 89 -15.12 33.67 9.47
CA GLY A 89 -15.49 34.18 8.15
C GLY A 89 -16.09 33.10 7.22
N PRO A 90 -16.54 33.47 6.02
CA PRO A 90 -17.23 32.58 5.09
C PRO A 90 -16.24 31.53 4.55
N GLY A 91 -16.10 30.43 5.28
CA GLY A 91 -15.24 29.31 4.94
C GLY A 91 -15.85 28.03 5.48
N ALA A 92 -15.79 26.96 4.69
CA ALA A 92 -16.38 25.67 5.04
C ALA A 92 -15.94 25.20 6.44
N PRO A 93 -16.77 24.44 7.17
CA PRO A 93 -16.43 23.92 8.49
C PRO A 93 -15.05 23.23 8.49
N PRO A 94 -14.26 23.31 9.59
CA PRO A 94 -12.94 22.67 9.68
C PRO A 94 -12.94 21.21 9.25
N ARG A 95 -14.01 20.48 9.59
CA ARG A 95 -14.20 19.07 9.25
C ARG A 95 -14.31 18.85 7.74
N THR A 96 -15.05 19.70 7.05
CA THR A 96 -15.16 19.67 5.58
C THR A 96 -13.81 19.94 4.92
N GLN A 97 -13.01 20.87 5.46
CA GLN A 97 -11.66 21.13 4.95
C GLN A 97 -10.72 19.94 5.16
N ILE A 98 -10.73 19.33 6.36
CA ILE A 98 -9.92 18.12 6.66
C ILE A 98 -10.30 16.98 5.71
N TRP A 99 -11.59 16.76 5.46
CA TRP A 99 -12.04 15.76 4.50
C TRP A 99 -11.49 16.01 3.10
N VAL A 100 -11.58 17.25 2.60
CA VAL A 100 -11.04 17.61 1.28
C VAL A 100 -9.55 17.27 1.16
N TYR A 101 -8.75 17.53 2.22
CA TYR A 101 -7.34 17.15 2.24
C TYR A 101 -7.14 15.63 2.27
N ARG A 102 -7.88 14.89 3.12
CA ARG A 102 -7.82 13.42 3.15
C ARG A 102 -8.15 12.80 1.79
N LYS A 103 -9.22 13.29 1.15
CA LYS A 103 -9.63 12.91 -0.20
C LYS A 103 -8.53 13.19 -1.23
N SER A 104 -7.92 14.38 -1.19
CA SER A 104 -6.84 14.73 -2.11
C SER A 104 -5.65 13.77 -1.98
N ILE A 105 -5.23 13.47 -0.74
CA ILE A 105 -4.14 12.52 -0.46
C ILE A 105 -4.50 11.11 -0.95
N ALA A 106 -5.72 10.65 -0.68
CA ALA A 106 -6.18 9.33 -1.11
C ALA A 106 -6.23 9.21 -2.64
N LYS A 107 -6.73 10.24 -3.32
CA LYS A 107 -6.74 10.29 -4.78
C LYS A 107 -5.32 10.22 -5.35
N GLU A 108 -4.41 11.05 -4.85
CA GLU A 108 -3.02 11.09 -5.34
C GLU A 108 -2.29 9.78 -5.07
N LEU A 109 -2.52 9.16 -3.90
CA LEU A 109 -1.99 7.83 -3.61
C LEU A 109 -2.52 6.78 -4.59
N LEU A 110 -3.83 6.78 -4.86
CA LEU A 110 -4.42 5.83 -5.79
C LEU A 110 -3.86 6.01 -7.22
N ASP A 111 -3.77 7.24 -7.70
CA ASP A 111 -3.19 7.57 -9.01
C ASP A 111 -1.74 7.05 -9.08
N LEU A 112 -0.96 7.26 -8.01
CA LEU A 112 0.42 6.77 -7.90
C LEU A 112 0.52 5.23 -7.89
N LEU A 113 -0.35 4.55 -7.14
CA LEU A 113 -0.36 3.08 -7.08
C LEU A 113 -0.74 2.45 -8.41
N ASN A 114 -1.66 3.06 -9.16
CA ASN A 114 -2.03 2.61 -10.50
C ASN A 114 -0.92 2.87 -11.54
N PHE A 115 -0.10 3.89 -11.32
CA PHE A 115 1.05 4.19 -12.18
C PHE A 115 2.27 3.31 -11.89
N CYS A 116 2.48 2.93 -10.62
CA CYS A 116 3.63 2.12 -10.22
C CYS A 116 3.52 0.68 -10.74
N SER A 117 4.63 0.15 -11.26
CA SER A 117 4.69 -1.27 -11.63
C SER A 117 4.56 -2.18 -10.40
N SER A 118 4.00 -3.38 -10.57
CA SER A 118 3.91 -4.39 -9.49
C SER A 118 5.26 -4.68 -8.85
N ARG A 119 6.32 -4.75 -9.67
CA ARG A 119 7.72 -4.93 -9.20
C ARG A 119 8.18 -3.77 -8.31
N SER A 120 7.81 -2.53 -8.65
CA SER A 120 8.16 -1.35 -7.86
C SER A 120 7.49 -1.38 -6.48
N LEU A 121 6.22 -1.77 -6.42
CA LEU A 121 5.47 -1.88 -5.17
C LEU A 121 5.98 -3.05 -4.32
N GLU A 122 6.29 -4.19 -4.95
CA GLU A 122 6.85 -5.37 -4.28
C GLU A 122 8.22 -5.10 -3.68
N ALA A 123 9.12 -4.42 -4.41
CA ALA A 123 10.44 -4.05 -3.91
C ALA A 123 10.39 -3.11 -2.69
N ASN A 124 9.32 -2.34 -2.55
CA ASN A 124 9.06 -1.50 -1.37
C ASN A 124 8.50 -2.29 -0.17
N GLY A 125 8.03 -3.52 -0.42
CA GLY A 125 7.68 -4.52 0.58
C GLY A 125 6.58 -4.08 1.55
N GLN A 126 6.69 -4.55 2.80
CA GLN A 126 5.68 -4.29 3.83
C GLN A 126 5.50 -2.79 4.14
N SER A 127 6.49 -1.95 3.85
CA SER A 127 6.40 -0.52 4.12
C SER A 127 5.31 0.18 3.30
N VAL A 128 5.07 -0.25 2.05
CA VAL A 128 3.99 0.33 1.23
C VAL A 128 2.61 -0.12 1.72
N ILE A 129 2.49 -1.38 2.14
CA ILE A 129 1.25 -1.95 2.68
C ILE A 129 0.79 -1.17 3.92
N VAL A 130 1.71 -0.93 4.87
CA VAL A 130 1.41 -0.18 6.10
C VAL A 130 0.96 1.24 5.76
N LYS A 131 1.69 1.95 4.89
CA LYS A 131 1.35 3.34 4.51
C LYS A 131 -0.01 3.45 3.83
N ILE A 132 -0.34 2.51 2.92
CA ILE A 132 -1.67 2.48 2.27
C ILE A 132 -2.76 2.26 3.31
N ARG A 133 -2.59 1.28 4.21
CA ARG A 133 -3.59 0.97 5.24
C ARG A 133 -3.84 2.15 6.18
N GLU A 134 -2.77 2.80 6.63
CA GLU A 134 -2.88 3.95 7.53
C GLU A 134 -3.55 5.15 6.84
N ILE A 135 -3.20 5.45 5.58
CA ILE A 135 -3.88 6.50 4.80
C ILE A 135 -5.36 6.15 4.60
N ALA A 136 -5.67 4.90 4.21
CA ALA A 136 -7.05 4.45 4.01
C ALA A 136 -7.89 4.55 5.29
N ALA A 137 -7.29 4.26 6.46
CA ALA A 137 -7.96 4.38 7.74
C ALA A 137 -8.39 5.83 8.05
N THR A 138 -7.65 6.84 7.58
CA THR A 138 -8.05 8.25 7.76
C THR A 138 -9.39 8.58 7.09
N LEU A 139 -9.78 7.85 6.04
CA LEU A 139 -11.05 8.02 5.35
C LEU A 139 -12.24 7.46 6.14
N LEU A 140 -12.00 6.57 7.09
CA LEU A 140 -13.02 5.92 7.91
C LEU A 140 -13.40 6.72 9.16
N ASN A 141 -12.58 7.71 9.56
CA ASN A 141 -12.79 8.54 10.75
C ASN A 141 -13.82 9.66 10.51
N ASN A 142 -15.08 9.28 10.24
CA ASN A 142 -16.23 10.18 10.12
C ASN A 142 -17.19 9.96 11.31
N ASP A 143 -16.83 10.53 12.46
CA ASP A 143 -17.66 10.50 13.67
C ASP A 143 -18.53 11.77 13.70
N ASP A 144 -19.76 11.66 13.19
CA ASP A 144 -20.97 12.46 13.55
C ASP A 144 -22.06 12.26 12.47
N GLY A 145 -23.07 11.42 12.73
CA GLY A 145 -24.08 10.92 11.79
C GLY A 145 -25.09 11.94 11.21
N SER A 146 -24.61 12.91 10.41
CA SER A 146 -25.44 13.85 9.63
C SER A 146 -25.63 13.39 8.17
N GLU A 147 -26.75 13.75 7.53
CA GLU A 147 -27.09 13.31 6.16
C GLU A 147 -26.14 13.80 5.05
N ALA A 148 -25.43 14.92 5.28
CA ALA A 148 -24.38 15.41 4.39
C ALA A 148 -23.15 14.47 4.30
N PHE A 149 -23.06 13.49 5.19
CA PHE A 149 -22.02 12.47 5.18
C PHE A 149 -22.28 11.36 4.15
N SER A 150 -23.48 11.20 3.59
CA SER A 150 -23.75 10.02 2.74
C SER A 150 -22.89 9.99 1.46
N GLU A 151 -22.67 11.15 0.80
CA GLU A 151 -21.82 11.22 -0.39
C GLU A 151 -20.32 11.07 -0.04
N GLN A 152 -19.87 11.74 1.02
CA GLN A 152 -18.49 11.62 1.52
C GLN A 152 -18.18 10.20 1.99
N GLU A 153 -19.11 9.54 2.66
CA GLU A 153 -18.98 8.17 3.14
C GLU A 153 -18.93 7.20 1.96
N GLU A 154 -19.84 7.36 1.00
CA GLU A 154 -19.84 6.56 -0.22
C GLU A 154 -18.52 6.72 -1.00
N GLU A 155 -18.00 7.95 -1.12
CA GLU A 155 -16.71 8.19 -1.75
C GLU A 155 -15.54 7.58 -0.94
N SER A 156 -15.58 7.68 0.38
CA SER A 156 -14.60 7.03 1.28
C SER A 156 -14.59 5.52 1.06
N ARG A 157 -15.77 4.89 1.00
CA ARG A 157 -15.93 3.46 0.76
C ARG A 157 -15.33 3.04 -0.58
N ARG A 158 -15.49 3.84 -1.64
CA ARG A 158 -14.89 3.57 -2.96
C ARG A 158 -13.37 3.58 -2.90
N TYR A 159 -12.76 4.58 -2.29
CA TYR A 159 -11.30 4.62 -2.13
C TYR A 159 -10.79 3.45 -1.30
N VAL A 160 -11.43 3.15 -0.17
CA VAL A 160 -11.05 2.02 0.70
C VAL A 160 -11.16 0.68 -0.03
N ALA A 161 -12.23 0.47 -0.81
CA ALA A 161 -12.39 -0.75 -1.60
C ALA A 161 -11.29 -0.89 -2.68
N GLN A 162 -10.92 0.20 -3.34
CA GLN A 162 -9.84 0.20 -4.33
C GLN A 162 -8.48 -0.07 -3.69
N PHE A 163 -8.19 0.55 -2.55
CA PHE A 163 -6.97 0.25 -1.78
C PHE A 163 -6.93 -1.21 -1.31
N ALA A 164 -8.05 -1.76 -0.84
CA ALA A 164 -8.13 -3.16 -0.44
C ALA A 164 -7.84 -4.11 -1.62
N SER A 165 -8.36 -3.80 -2.81
CA SER A 165 -8.07 -4.56 -4.03
C SER A 165 -6.58 -4.52 -4.39
N ILE A 166 -5.96 -3.34 -4.37
CA ILE A 166 -4.52 -3.18 -4.64
C ILE A 166 -3.69 -3.94 -3.60
N LEU A 167 -4.02 -3.83 -2.32
CA LEU A 167 -3.34 -4.54 -1.24
C LEU A 167 -3.42 -6.05 -1.41
N ALA A 168 -4.60 -6.59 -1.77
CA ALA A 168 -4.76 -8.01 -2.04
C ALA A 168 -3.87 -8.46 -3.22
N ASN A 169 -3.75 -7.64 -4.27
CA ASN A 169 -2.86 -7.95 -5.39
C ASN A 169 -1.39 -7.96 -4.97
N ILE A 170 -0.94 -6.99 -4.17
CA ILE A 170 0.43 -6.94 -3.64
C ILE A 170 0.73 -8.17 -2.75
N ASP A 171 -0.22 -8.56 -1.88
CA ASP A 171 -0.07 -9.70 -0.99
C ASP A 171 0.05 -11.04 -1.78
N HIS A 172 -0.74 -11.22 -2.84
CA HIS A 172 -0.63 -12.40 -3.71
C HIS A 172 0.70 -12.47 -4.46
N LEU A 173 1.21 -11.32 -4.96
CA LEU A 173 2.52 -11.24 -5.62
C LEU A 173 3.65 -11.67 -4.69
N GLY A 174 3.64 -11.21 -3.43
CA GLY A 174 4.64 -11.60 -2.44
C GLY A 174 4.60 -13.10 -2.07
N GLN A 175 3.42 -13.72 -2.08
CA GLN A 175 3.27 -15.15 -1.77
C GLN A 175 3.70 -16.07 -2.93
N ALA A 176 3.51 -15.66 -4.18
CA ALA A 176 3.87 -16.45 -5.36
C ALA A 176 5.37 -16.73 -5.47
N ILE A 177 6.22 -15.88 -4.87
CA ILE A 177 7.69 -16.03 -4.86
C ILE A 177 8.16 -16.88 -3.68
N ILE A 178 7.39 -16.91 -2.58
CA ILE A 178 7.74 -17.65 -1.37
C ILE A 178 7.36 -19.12 -1.48
N ALA A 179 6.41 -19.52 -2.33
CA ALA A 179 6.10 -20.92 -2.58
C ALA A 179 7.29 -21.60 -3.27
N PRO A 180 8.15 -22.36 -2.56
CA PRO A 180 9.14 -23.17 -3.22
C PRO A 180 8.39 -24.35 -3.82
N ASP A 181 8.78 -24.72 -5.04
CA ASP A 181 8.41 -25.97 -5.69
C ASP A 181 8.30 -27.09 -4.65
N SER A 182 7.07 -27.53 -4.39
CA SER A 182 6.84 -28.60 -3.43
C SER A 182 7.60 -29.82 -3.95
N PRO A 183 8.50 -30.44 -3.16
CA PRO A 183 9.24 -31.58 -3.66
C PRO A 183 8.24 -32.68 -4.02
N LYS A 184 8.15 -33.02 -5.31
CA LYS A 184 7.38 -34.16 -5.79
C LYS A 184 7.82 -35.38 -4.99
N GLU A 185 6.92 -35.86 -4.14
CA GLU A 185 7.07 -37.08 -3.38
C GLU A 185 7.52 -38.22 -4.32
N PRO A 186 8.66 -38.87 -4.06
CA PRO A 186 9.12 -39.95 -4.93
C PRO A 186 8.15 -41.12 -4.84
N ALA A 187 7.69 -41.57 -6.00
CA ALA A 187 6.75 -42.69 -6.13
C ALA A 187 7.22 -43.93 -5.34
N PRO A 188 6.31 -44.67 -4.70
CA PRO A 188 6.68 -45.81 -3.86
C PRO A 188 7.37 -46.92 -4.69
N PRO A 189 8.34 -47.64 -4.08
CA PRO A 189 9.12 -48.65 -4.79
C PRO A 189 8.24 -49.82 -5.22
N LYS A 190 8.32 -50.16 -6.52
CA LYS A 190 7.69 -51.36 -7.08
C LYS A 190 8.32 -52.60 -6.44
N THR A 191 7.55 -53.33 -5.65
CA THR A 191 7.93 -54.64 -5.11
C THR A 191 8.11 -55.65 -6.25
N THR A 192 9.36 -56.02 -6.55
CA THR A 192 9.69 -57.14 -7.42
C THR A 192 9.42 -58.46 -6.70
N LYS A 193 8.35 -59.14 -7.11
CA LYS A 193 7.95 -60.46 -6.63
C LYS A 193 8.95 -61.51 -7.15
N LYS A 194 9.96 -61.87 -6.35
CA LYS A 194 10.88 -63.00 -6.60
C LYS A 194 10.07 -64.30 -6.65
N ARG A 195 9.98 -64.93 -7.82
CA ARG A 195 9.46 -66.30 -8.00
C ARG A 195 10.37 -67.27 -7.23
N GLY A 196 9.85 -67.85 -6.14
CA GLY A 196 10.49 -68.96 -5.43
C GLY A 196 10.40 -70.24 -6.26
N ASN A 197 11.56 -70.72 -6.71
CA ASN A 197 11.73 -71.96 -7.44
C ASN A 197 11.87 -73.09 -6.41
N THR A 198 10.84 -73.95 -6.27
CA THR A 198 10.88 -75.10 -5.35
C THR A 198 11.43 -76.31 -6.10
N SER A 199 12.71 -76.64 -5.87
CA SER A 199 13.31 -77.89 -6.34
C SER A 199 13.18 -78.95 -5.24
N ARG A 200 12.35 -79.96 -5.49
CA ARG A 200 12.14 -81.12 -4.59
C ARG A 200 13.36 -82.05 -4.66
N TYR A 201 14.02 -82.26 -3.51
CA TYR A 201 14.97 -83.35 -3.34
C TYR A 201 14.24 -84.68 -3.12
N ARG A 202 14.71 -85.69 -3.85
CA ARG A 202 14.25 -87.08 -3.89
C ARG A 202 15.11 -87.88 -2.90
N ILE A 203 14.51 -88.43 -1.85
CA ILE A 203 15.19 -89.36 -0.93
C ILE A 203 14.81 -90.78 -1.38
N HIS A 204 15.81 -91.54 -1.84
CA HIS A 204 15.74 -92.98 -2.00
C HIS A 204 16.32 -93.61 -0.72
N THR A 205 15.53 -94.43 -0.04
CA THR A 205 15.97 -95.36 1.00
C THR A 205 16.05 -96.76 0.41
N GLN A 206 17.26 -97.35 0.41
CA GLN A 206 17.49 -98.80 0.39
C GLN A 206 18.84 -99.08 1.06
N ASN A 207 18.80 -99.58 2.29
CA ASN A 207 19.25 -100.92 2.68
C ASN A 207 18.95 -101.16 4.16
#